data_AF-A0A9E2EI75-F1
#
_entry.id   AF-A0A9E2EI75-F1
#
_cell.length_a   1.000
_cell.length_b   1.000
_cell.length_c   1.000
_cell.angle_alpha   90.00
_cell.angle_beta   90.00
_cell.angle_gamma   90.00
#
_symmetry.space_group_name_H-M   'P 1'
#
loop_
_entity.id
_entity.type
_entity.pdbx_description
1 polymer ?
#
loop_
_entity_poly.entity_id
_entity_poly.type
_entity_poly.pdbx_seq_one_letter_code
_entity_poly.pdbx_strand_id
1 'polypeptide(L)'
;MRSPAVVAIFVTVSLLAGSCSDPEPAIEAVIPMTVGDLENAKAAWINTLGIDQPSPVIWQQRVDRACVDGVWNDEVLFGLSAEFFEADIEAGLSRAAGGSTPTATDAADALWLIAVQLCRDRFPDDSIELGPPSVRDG
;
A
#
# COMPACT_ATOMS: atom_id res chain seq x y z
N MET A 1 -12.74 7.34 70.89
CA MET A 1 -13.49 8.55 71.29
C MET A 1 -14.32 9.01 70.10
N ARG A 2 -15.54 9.50 70.35
CA ARG A 2 -16.60 9.78 69.36
C ARG A 2 -16.49 11.20 68.75
N SER A 3 -16.82 11.30 67.45
CA SER A 3 -17.45 12.42 66.70
C SER A 3 -16.68 13.75 66.47
N PRO A 4 -17.15 14.67 65.58
CA PRO A 4 -17.62 14.52 64.18
C PRO A 4 -17.08 15.66 63.24
N ALA A 5 -17.21 15.54 61.91
CA ALA A 5 -17.49 16.69 61.04
C ALA A 5 -18.01 16.25 59.67
N VAL A 6 -19.23 16.70 59.39
CA VAL A 6 -19.95 16.60 58.12
C VAL A 6 -19.47 17.71 57.19
N VAL A 7 -19.15 17.39 55.94
CA VAL A 7 -19.39 18.30 54.81
C VAL A 7 -19.95 17.46 53.67
N ALA A 8 -21.26 17.57 53.49
CA ALA A 8 -21.94 17.06 52.31
C ALA A 8 -21.74 18.06 51.17
N ILE A 9 -21.17 17.61 50.05
CA ILE A 9 -21.29 18.31 48.77
C ILE A 9 -22.09 17.37 47.87
N PHE A 10 -23.37 17.69 47.72
CA PHE A 10 -24.20 17.20 46.64
C PHE A 10 -23.87 18.04 45.41
N VAL A 11 -23.22 17.43 44.41
CA VAL A 11 -23.24 17.95 43.04
C VAL A 11 -23.71 16.81 42.12
N THR A 12 -24.93 17.03 41.67
CA THR A 12 -25.67 16.50 40.53
C THR A 12 -24.96 15.52 39.59
N VAL A 13 -25.64 14.38 39.40
CA VAL A 13 -25.49 13.42 38.30
C VAL A 13 -25.65 14.14 36.95
N SER A 14 -24.62 14.06 36.12
CA SER A 14 -24.77 14.13 34.67
C SER A 14 -24.30 12.80 34.08
N LEU A 15 -25.28 11.96 33.73
CA LEU A 15 -25.12 10.81 32.86
C LEU A 15 -24.82 11.34 31.45
N LEU A 16 -23.55 11.36 31.07
CA LEU A 16 -23.15 11.24 29.68
C LEU A 16 -22.03 10.22 29.61
N ALA A 17 -22.35 9.09 28.98
CA ALA A 17 -21.41 8.05 28.62
C ALA A 17 -20.33 8.66 27.72
N GLY A 18 -19.18 8.98 28.31
CA GLY A 18 -17.95 9.27 27.59
C GLY A 18 -17.09 8.03 27.66
N SER A 19 -17.35 7.07 26.77
CA SER A 19 -16.40 5.99 26.51
C SER A 19 -15.10 6.66 26.08
N CYS A 20 -14.03 6.51 26.86
CA CYS A 20 -12.67 6.71 26.37
C CYS A 20 -12.37 5.57 25.40
N SER A 21 -12.98 5.63 24.21
CA SER A 21 -12.54 4.82 23.09
C SER A 21 -11.31 5.52 22.54
N ASP A 22 -10.14 5.10 23.01
CA ASP A 22 -8.95 5.12 22.18
C ASP A 22 -9.36 4.62 20.78
N PRO A 23 -9.08 5.36 19.69
CA PRO A 23 -9.24 4.77 18.37
C PRO A 23 -8.25 3.63 18.30
N GLU A 24 -8.76 2.40 18.43
CA GLU A 24 -8.04 1.19 18.04
C GLU A 24 -7.44 1.48 16.66
N PRO A 25 -6.12 1.34 16.46
CA PRO A 25 -5.54 1.60 15.15
C PRO A 25 -6.29 0.68 14.20
N ALA A 26 -6.97 1.27 13.20
CA ALA A 26 -7.59 0.50 12.13
C ALA A 26 -6.49 -0.43 11.62
N ILE A 27 -6.64 -1.73 11.89
CA ILE A 27 -5.70 -2.74 11.43
C ILE A 27 -5.80 -2.64 9.91
N GLU A 28 -4.82 -1.96 9.28
CA GLU A 28 -4.70 -1.92 7.83
C GLU A 28 -4.79 -3.37 7.36
N ALA A 29 -5.85 -3.69 6.63
CA ALA A 29 -6.14 -5.05 6.25
C ALA A 29 -5.08 -5.49 5.24
N VAL A 30 -4.03 -6.15 5.74
CA VAL A 30 -3.02 -6.85 4.93
C VAL A 30 -3.77 -7.77 3.98
N ILE A 31 -3.49 -7.65 2.68
CA ILE A 31 -4.17 -8.46 1.67
C ILE A 31 -3.59 -9.86 1.78
N PRO A 32 -4.43 -10.89 2.06
CA PRO A 32 -3.94 -12.24 2.17
C PRO A 32 -3.46 -12.70 0.79
N MET A 33 -2.15 -12.69 0.58
CA MET A 33 -1.51 -13.13 -0.66
C MET A 33 -0.88 -14.50 -0.48
N THR A 34 -1.05 -15.35 -1.49
CA THR A 34 -0.37 -16.64 -1.56
C THR A 34 1.07 -16.45 -2.02
N VAL A 35 1.92 -17.45 -1.81
CA VAL A 35 3.26 -17.47 -2.41
C VAL A 35 3.20 -17.33 -3.93
N GLY A 36 2.20 -17.94 -4.57
CA GLY A 36 2.02 -17.85 -6.03
C GLY A 36 1.72 -16.41 -6.50
N ASP A 37 0.98 -15.64 -5.70
CA ASP A 37 0.67 -14.24 -6.01
C ASP A 37 1.94 -13.37 -5.98
N LEU A 38 2.77 -13.57 -4.96
CA LEU A 38 4.04 -12.84 -4.82
C LEU A 38 5.05 -13.22 -5.92
N GLU A 39 5.10 -14.49 -6.32
CA GLU A 39 5.91 -14.93 -7.46
C GLU A 39 5.42 -14.33 -8.79
N ASN A 40 4.11 -14.18 -8.98
CA ASN A 40 3.57 -13.52 -10.15
C ASN A 40 3.92 -12.02 -10.16
N ALA A 41 3.84 -11.34 -9.01
CA ALA A 41 4.25 -9.94 -8.88
C ALA A 41 5.72 -9.74 -9.25
N LYS A 42 6.58 -10.60 -8.70
CA LYS A 42 8.00 -10.67 -9.03
C LYS A 42 8.23 -10.88 -10.53
N ALA A 43 7.53 -11.85 -11.13
CA ALA A 43 7.68 -12.17 -12.54
C ALA A 43 7.29 -10.98 -13.44
N ALA A 44 6.22 -10.25 -13.13
CA ALA A 44 5.83 -9.05 -13.86
C ALA A 44 6.94 -7.99 -13.81
N TRP A 45 7.51 -7.73 -12.62
CA TRP A 45 8.60 -6.76 -12.46
C TRP A 45 9.88 -7.15 -13.21
N ILE A 46 10.30 -8.42 -13.11
CA ILE A 46 11.46 -8.94 -13.84
C ILE A 46 11.23 -8.87 -15.35
N ASN A 47 10.04 -9.23 -15.83
CA ASN A 47 9.77 -9.28 -17.26
C ASN A 47 9.73 -7.88 -17.89
N THR A 48 9.30 -6.87 -17.12
CA THR A 48 9.23 -5.48 -17.60
C THR A 48 10.53 -4.73 -17.41
N LEU A 49 11.18 -4.85 -16.24
CA LEU A 49 12.34 -4.01 -15.87
C LEU A 49 13.67 -4.77 -15.90
N GLY A 50 13.62 -6.10 -15.97
CA GLY A 50 14.78 -6.95 -15.80
C GLY A 50 15.30 -7.02 -14.37
N ILE A 51 14.64 -6.42 -13.37
CA ILE A 51 15.14 -6.33 -11.99
C ILE A 51 14.61 -7.49 -11.16
N ASP A 52 15.50 -8.33 -10.64
CA ASP A 52 15.15 -9.44 -9.74
C ASP A 52 15.15 -8.98 -8.28
N GLN A 53 13.97 -8.63 -7.76
CA GLN A 53 13.73 -8.46 -6.32
C GLN A 53 13.27 -9.80 -5.73
N PRO A 54 14.13 -10.52 -4.98
CA PRO A 54 13.84 -11.89 -4.55
C PRO A 54 13.01 -11.97 -3.26
N SER A 55 12.85 -10.88 -2.52
CA SER A 55 12.23 -10.92 -1.19
C SER A 55 10.70 -10.95 -1.28
N PRO A 56 10.03 -12.05 -0.84
CA PRO A 56 8.57 -12.10 -0.80
C PRO A 56 7.99 -11.09 0.19
N VAL A 57 8.72 -10.74 1.25
CA VAL A 57 8.30 -9.73 2.23
C VAL A 57 8.24 -8.34 1.60
N ILE A 58 9.21 -8.01 0.73
CA ILE A 58 9.18 -6.73 -0.01
C ILE A 58 8.01 -6.72 -0.98
N TRP A 59 7.75 -7.82 -1.69
CA TRP A 59 6.60 -7.92 -2.60
C TRP A 59 5.26 -7.77 -1.88
N GLN A 60 5.09 -8.41 -0.73
CA GLN A 60 3.90 -8.25 0.10
C GLN A 60 3.67 -6.77 0.43
N GLN A 61 4.69 -6.07 0.92
CA GLN A 61 4.61 -4.65 1.27
C GLN A 61 4.29 -3.76 0.07
N ARG A 62 4.94 -4.01 -1.08
CA ARG A 62 4.72 -3.24 -2.31
C ARG A 62 3.30 -3.39 -2.83
N VAL A 63 2.78 -4.61 -2.84
CA VAL A 63 1.42 -4.88 -3.29
C VAL A 63 0.41 -4.32 -2.30
N ASP A 64 0.60 -4.49 -1.00
CA ASP A 64 -0.28 -3.90 0.02
C ASP A 64 -0.37 -2.38 -0.17
N ARG A 65 0.77 -1.68 -0.32
CA ARG A 65 0.80 -0.23 -0.59
C ARG A 65 0.11 0.12 -1.91
N ALA A 66 0.41 -0.61 -2.99
CA ALA A 66 -0.21 -0.36 -4.28
C ALA A 66 -1.75 -0.47 -4.22
N CYS A 67 -2.26 -1.48 -3.51
CA CYS A 67 -3.69 -1.70 -3.36
C CYS A 67 -4.35 -0.70 -2.39
N VAL A 68 -3.66 -0.28 -1.32
CA VAL A 68 -4.21 0.61 -0.27
C VAL A 68 -4.14 2.07 -0.70
N ASP A 69 -2.98 2.52 -1.18
CA ASP A 69 -2.76 3.91 -1.62
C ASP A 69 -3.50 4.19 -2.94
N GLY A 70 -3.78 3.15 -3.71
CA GLY A 70 -4.62 3.21 -4.89
C GLY A 70 -3.88 3.61 -6.16
N VAL A 71 -3.14 2.67 -6.75
CA VAL A 71 -2.40 2.87 -8.02
C VAL A 71 -3.28 3.14 -9.26
N TRP A 72 -4.59 3.18 -9.10
CA TRP A 72 -5.52 3.78 -10.09
C TRP A 72 -5.46 5.30 -10.14
N ASN A 73 -4.76 5.94 -9.21
CA ASN A 73 -4.38 7.34 -9.29
C ASN A 73 -2.98 7.48 -9.94
N ASP A 74 -2.86 8.43 -10.87
CA ASP A 74 -1.61 8.73 -11.61
C ASP A 74 -0.44 9.07 -10.68
N GLU A 75 -0.64 10.00 -9.75
CA GLU A 75 0.40 10.45 -8.81
C GLU A 75 0.86 9.29 -7.91
N VAL A 76 -0.07 8.45 -7.46
CA VAL A 76 0.25 7.26 -6.65
C VAL A 76 1.02 6.24 -7.46
N LEU A 77 0.57 5.93 -8.69
CA LEU A 77 1.22 4.93 -9.54
C LEU A 77 2.66 5.32 -9.87
N PHE A 78 2.88 6.55 -10.33
CA PHE A 78 4.22 7.03 -10.67
C PHE A 78 5.09 7.23 -9.43
N GLY A 79 4.52 7.72 -8.32
CA GLY A 79 5.25 7.87 -7.06
C GLY A 79 5.75 6.54 -6.51
N LEU A 80 4.87 5.54 -6.37
CA LEU A 80 5.23 4.22 -5.84
C LEU A 80 6.16 3.46 -6.78
N SER A 81 5.90 3.49 -8.09
CA SER A 81 6.76 2.77 -9.04
C SER A 81 8.17 3.34 -9.10
N ALA A 82 8.33 4.67 -9.04
CA ALA A 82 9.62 5.32 -8.93
C ALA A 82 10.34 4.95 -7.62
N GLU A 83 9.63 5.03 -6.49
CA GLU A 83 10.19 4.68 -5.18
C GLU A 83 10.71 3.22 -5.16
N PHE A 84 9.92 2.28 -5.66
CA PHE A 84 10.29 0.86 -5.68
C PHE A 84 11.45 0.58 -6.62
N PHE A 85 11.46 1.24 -7.78
CA PHE A 85 12.54 1.13 -8.74
C PHE A 85 13.86 1.68 -8.17
N GLU A 86 13.84 2.88 -7.58
CA GLU A 86 15.02 3.49 -6.96
C GLU A 86 15.55 2.62 -5.83
N ALA A 87 14.68 2.11 -4.95
CA ALA A 87 15.07 1.22 -3.85
C ALA A 87 15.75 -0.07 -4.35
N ASP A 88 15.29 -0.65 -5.45
CA ASP A 88 15.92 -1.84 -6.04
C ASP A 88 17.29 -1.53 -6.64
N ILE A 89 17.44 -0.37 -7.30
CA ILE A 89 18.71 0.08 -7.86
C ILE A 89 19.72 0.40 -6.75
N GLU A 90 19.30 1.09 -5.68
CA GLU A 90 20.15 1.38 -4.51
C GLU A 90 20.60 0.12 -3.78
N ALA A 91 19.74 -0.90 -3.73
CA ALA A 91 20.08 -2.22 -3.21
C ALA A 91 21.06 -3.01 -4.10
N GLY A 92 21.45 -2.47 -5.26
CA GLY A 92 22.39 -3.09 -6.20
C GLY A 92 21.78 -4.27 -6.97
N LEU A 93 20.45 -4.35 -7.04
CA LEU A 93 19.79 -5.43 -7.76
C LEU A 93 20.06 -5.32 -9.26
N SER A 94 20.51 -6.43 -9.83
CA SER A 94 21.02 -6.44 -11.19
C SER A 94 19.89 -6.59 -12.19
N ARG A 95 19.97 -5.79 -13.26
CA ARG A 95 19.12 -5.93 -14.43
C ARG A 95 19.54 -7.16 -15.23
N ALA A 96 18.58 -7.89 -15.78
CA ALA A 96 18.81 -8.94 -16.76
C ALA A 96 19.67 -8.39 -17.91
N ALA A 97 20.76 -9.09 -18.22
CA ALA A 97 21.74 -8.62 -19.20
C ALA A 97 21.11 -8.52 -20.61
N GLY A 98 21.29 -7.38 -21.28
CA GLY A 98 20.95 -7.20 -22.70
C GLY A 98 19.65 -6.43 -23.00
N GLY A 99 18.93 -5.96 -21.98
CA GLY A 99 17.74 -5.08 -22.16
C GLY A 99 18.10 -3.60 -22.31
N SER A 100 17.16 -2.82 -22.85
CA SER A 100 17.19 -1.35 -22.74
C SER A 100 17.07 -0.92 -21.27
N THR A 101 17.62 0.25 -20.93
CA THR A 101 17.36 0.87 -19.62
C THR A 101 15.86 1.10 -19.46
N PRO A 102 15.21 0.54 -18.42
CA PRO A 102 13.80 0.80 -18.17
C PRO A 102 13.55 2.28 -17.89
N THR A 103 12.41 2.75 -18.35
CA THR A 103 11.87 4.09 -18.12
C THR A 103 10.99 4.12 -16.86
N ALA A 104 10.66 5.32 -16.39
CA ALA A 104 9.67 5.47 -15.31
C ALA A 104 8.30 4.90 -15.70
N THR A 105 7.92 5.03 -16.97
CA THR A 105 6.68 4.44 -17.51
C THR A 105 6.71 2.92 -17.47
N ASP A 106 7.84 2.28 -17.78
CA ASP A 106 7.95 0.81 -17.68
C ASP A 106 7.71 0.33 -16.24
N ALA A 107 8.23 1.06 -15.24
CA ALA A 107 8.02 0.74 -13.83
C ALA A 107 6.56 0.93 -13.40
N ALA A 108 5.92 2.00 -13.87
CA ALA A 108 4.50 2.24 -13.66
C ALA A 108 3.65 1.14 -14.31
N ASP A 109 3.91 0.77 -15.56
CA ASP A 109 3.20 -0.30 -16.25
C ASP A 109 3.35 -1.64 -15.53
N ALA A 110 4.56 -1.96 -15.05
CA ALA A 110 4.79 -3.17 -14.25
C ALA A 110 3.96 -3.15 -12.96
N LEU A 111 3.97 -2.05 -12.21
CA LEU A 111 3.23 -1.92 -10.95
C LEU A 111 1.71 -1.97 -11.17
N TRP A 112 1.23 -1.36 -12.25
CA TRP A 112 -0.17 -1.44 -12.66
C TRP A 112 -0.61 -2.89 -12.93
N LEU A 113 0.17 -3.64 -13.73
CA LEU A 113 -0.16 -5.03 -14.05
C LEU A 113 -0.24 -5.91 -12.80
N ILE A 114 0.71 -5.71 -11.87
CA ILE A 114 0.71 -6.41 -10.57
C ILE A 114 -0.57 -6.08 -9.80
N ALA A 115 -0.94 -4.81 -9.72
CA ALA A 115 -2.11 -4.38 -8.97
C ALA A 115 -3.43 -4.84 -9.61
N VAL A 116 -3.55 -4.84 -10.94
CA VAL A 116 -4.72 -5.39 -11.63
C VAL A 116 -4.89 -6.87 -11.30
N GLN A 117 -3.78 -7.62 -11.20
CA GLN A 117 -3.82 -9.05 -10.90
C GLN A 117 -4.20 -9.32 -9.43
N LEU A 118 -3.68 -8.53 -8.48
CA LEU A 118 -3.71 -8.85 -7.05
C LEU A 118 -4.67 -7.98 -6.22
N CYS A 119 -5.00 -6.79 -6.72
CA CYS A 119 -5.87 -5.82 -6.05
C CYS A 119 -7.20 -5.61 -6.78
N ARG A 120 -7.57 -6.47 -7.74
CA ARG A 120 -8.69 -6.23 -8.69
C ARG A 120 -9.97 -5.68 -8.03
N ASP A 121 -10.38 -6.27 -6.91
CA ASP A 121 -11.62 -5.93 -6.21
C ASP A 121 -11.56 -4.56 -5.49
N ARG A 122 -10.40 -3.90 -5.46
CA ARG A 122 -10.18 -2.56 -4.89
C ARG A 122 -10.23 -1.46 -5.94
N PHE A 123 -10.15 -1.81 -7.23
CA PHE A 123 -10.19 -0.80 -8.29
C PHE A 123 -11.58 -0.16 -8.34
N PRO A 124 -11.67 1.16 -8.53
CA PRO A 124 -12.93 1.80 -8.87
C PRO A 124 -13.49 1.22 -10.17
N ASP A 125 -14.82 1.23 -10.31
CA ASP A 125 -15.50 0.83 -11.54
C ASP A 125 -14.84 1.48 -12.76
N ASP A 126 -14.73 0.71 -13.85
CA ASP A 126 -14.16 1.10 -15.14
C ASP A 126 -12.64 1.42 -15.16
N SER A 127 -11.96 1.48 -14.01
CA SER A 127 -10.55 1.89 -13.95
C SER A 127 -9.62 0.89 -14.64
N ILE A 128 -9.96 -0.41 -14.60
CA ILE A 128 -9.16 -1.45 -15.25
C ILE A 128 -9.33 -1.38 -16.77
N GLU A 129 -10.56 -1.14 -17.23
CA GLU A 129 -10.93 -1.00 -18.64
C GLU A 129 -10.28 0.22 -19.29
N LEU A 130 -10.07 1.30 -18.52
CA LEU A 130 -9.36 2.49 -18.96
C LEU A 130 -7.84 2.30 -19.09
N GLY A 131 -7.29 1.23 -18.49
CA GLY A 131 -5.86 0.94 -18.49
C GLY A 131 -5.08 1.78 -17.46
N PRO A 132 -3.74 1.64 -17.44
CA PRO A 132 -2.91 2.39 -16.51
C PRO A 132 -3.12 3.89 -16.71
N PRO A 133 -3.16 4.69 -15.63
CA PRO A 133 -3.01 6.13 -15.70
C PRO A 133 -1.83 6.46 -16.62
N SER A 134 -2.12 7.14 -17.73
CA SER A 134 -1.09 7.72 -18.56
C SER A 134 -0.65 9.02 -17.93
N VAL A 135 0.66 9.31 -17.99
CA VAL A 135 1.17 10.66 -17.76
C VAL A 135 0.33 11.57 -18.65
N ARG A 136 -0.56 12.34 -18.05
CA ARG A 136 -1.23 13.41 -18.77
C ARG A 136 -0.12 14.38 -19.12
N ASP A 137 0.26 14.41 -20.39
CA ASP A 137 1.11 15.46 -20.95
C ASP A 137 0.54 16.81 -20.49
N GLY A 138 1.22 17.42 -19.52
CA GLY A 138 1.00 18.80 -19.08
C GLY A 138 1.76 19.75 -19.96
#